data_AF-A0A7V7CYY0-F1
#
_entry.id   AF-A0A7V7CYY0-F1
#
_cell.length_a   1.000
_cell.length_b   1.000
_cell.length_c   1.000
_cell.angle_alpha   90.00
_cell.angle_beta   90.00
_cell.angle_gamma   90.00
#
_symmetry.space_group_name_H-M   'P 1'
#
loop_
_entity.id
_entity.type
_entity.pdbx_description
1 polymer ?
#
loop_
_entity_poly.entity_id
_entity_poly.type
_entity_poly.pdbx_seq_one_letter_code
_entity_poly.pdbx_strand_id
1 'polypeptide(L)' 'MFDMTVKLISILGIDTNRLRLEWISSAEGNRFAEVAREFTEQVRALGPSYLTKAA' A
#
# COMPACT_ATOMS: atom_id res chain seq x y z
N MET A 1 -15.66 -3.31 0.45
CA MET A 1 -14.72 -3.91 1.43
C MET A 1 -13.44 -3.11 1.54
N PHE A 2 -12.79 -2.73 0.43
CA PHE A 2 -11.58 -1.90 0.45
C PHE A 2 -11.75 -0.58 1.23
N ASP A 3 -12.84 0.16 1.01
CA ASP A 3 -13.10 1.42 1.73
C ASP A 3 -13.20 1.25 3.25
N MET A 4 -13.69 0.09 3.71
CA MET A 4 -13.74 -0.22 5.14
C MET A 4 -12.34 -0.46 5.69
N THR A 5 -11.47 -1.13 4.92
CA THR A 5 -10.06 -1.29 5.27
C THR A 5 -9.34 0.06 5.31
N VAL A 6 -9.56 0.94 4.32
CA VAL A 6 -9.01 2.31 4.30
C VAL A 6 -9.43 3.07 5.57
N LYS A 7 -10.71 3.00 5.94
CA LYS A 7 -11.21 3.61 7.19
C LYS A 7 -10.56 3.01 8.42
N LEU A 8 -10.44 1.69 8.49
CA LEU A 8 -9.83 1.00 9.64
C LEU A 8 -8.36 1.39 9.82
N ILE A 9 -7.56 1.37 8.76
CA ILE A 9 -6.14 1.73 8.86
C ILE A 9 -5.96 3.20 9.26
N SER A 10 -6.84 4.08 8.80
CA SER A 10 -6.86 5.48 9.22
C SER A 10 -7.16 5.63 10.72
N ILE A 11 -8.12 4.87 11.25
CA ILE A 11 -8.43 4.85 12.71
C ILE A 11 -7.22 4.36 13.52
N LEU A 12 -6.48 3.38 12.99
CA LEU A 12 -5.26 2.85 13.62
C LEU A 12 -4.04 3.80 13.51
N GLY A 13 -4.21 4.96 12.86
CA GLY A 13 -3.15 5.96 12.64
C GLY A 13 -2.19 5.63 11.50
N ILE A 14 -2.50 4.61 10.69
CA ILE A 14 -1.66 4.17 9.59
C ILE A 14 -1.94 5.09 8.40
N ASP A 15 -0.88 5.64 7.80
CA ASP A 15 -1.01 6.45 6.59
C ASP A 15 -1.73 5.66 5.48
N THR A 16 -2.84 6.19 4.98
CA THR A 16 -3.66 5.54 3.95
C THR A 16 -2.92 5.32 2.63
N ASN A 17 -1.84 6.08 2.37
CA ASN A 17 -0.95 5.89 1.23
C ASN A 17 -0.13 4.60 1.32
N ARG A 18 -0.19 3.86 2.45
CA ARG A 18 0.39 2.51 2.60
C ARG A 18 -0.56 1.40 2.14
N LEU A 19 -1.73 1.74 1.62
CA LEU A 19 -2.70 0.79 1.05
C LEU A 19 -3.09 1.26 -0.36
N ARG A 20 -2.98 0.36 -1.34
CA ARG A 20 -3.31 0.63 -2.74
C ARG A 20 -4.02 -0.57 -3.35
N LEU A 21 -5.06 -0.33 -4.14
CA LEU A 21 -5.76 -1.34 -4.91
C LEU A 21 -5.55 -1.04 -6.39
N GLU A 22 -5.08 -2.03 -7.14
CA GLU A 22 -4.84 -1.93 -8.57
C GLU A 22 -5.39 -3.19 -9.23
N TRP A 23 -6.14 -3.02 -10.33
CA TRP A 23 -6.66 -4.12 -11.13
C TRP A 23 -5.68 -4.38 -12.27
N ILE A 24 -5.05 -5.55 -12.25
CA ILE A 24 -4.04 -5.93 -13.26
C ILE A 24 -4.38 -7.34 -13.71
N SER A 25 -4.54 -7.55 -15.02
CA SER A 25 -4.83 -8.86 -15.59
C SER A 25 -3.58 -9.75 -15.65
N SER A 26 -3.77 -11.05 -15.87
CA SER A 26 -2.65 -12.01 -15.99
C SER A 26 -1.76 -11.76 -17.22
N ALA A 27 -2.22 -11.00 -18.21
CA ALA A 27 -1.46 -10.63 -19.41
C ALA A 27 -0.58 -9.39 -19.20
N GLU A 28 -0.77 -8.64 -18.11
CA GLU A 28 -0.17 -7.32 -17.89
C GLU A 28 1.06 -7.36 -16.95
N GLY A 29 1.96 -8.33 -17.17
CA GLY A 29 3.13 -8.53 -16.32
C GLY A 29 4.04 -7.28 -16.20
N ASN A 30 4.24 -6.55 -17.29
CA ASN A 30 5.03 -5.31 -17.28
C ASN A 30 4.37 -4.21 -16.42
N ARG A 31 3.03 -4.11 -16.48
CA ARG A 31 2.28 -3.14 -15.68
C ARG A 31 2.34 -3.50 -14.20
N PHE A 32 2.25 -4.78 -13.86
CA PHE A 32 2.46 -5.24 -12.48
C PHE A 32 3.82 -4.83 -11.95
N ALA A 33 4.90 -5.07 -12.71
CA ALA A 33 6.25 -4.72 -12.30
C ALA A 33 6.42 -3.21 -12.09
N GLU A 34 5.86 -2.39 -12.98
CA GLU A 34 5.86 -0.92 -12.87
C GLU A 34 5.13 -0.46 -11.60
N VAL A 35 3.88 -0.90 -11.41
CA VAL A 35 3.05 -0.52 -10.26
C VAL A 35 3.69 -0.96 -8.94
N ALA A 36 4.22 -2.19 -8.89
CA ALA A 36 4.89 -2.71 -7.71
C ALA A 36 6.13 -1.88 -7.36
N ARG A 37 6.93 -1.50 -8.36
CA ARG A 37 8.09 -0.63 -8.17
C ARG A 37 7.67 0.75 -7.66
N GLU A 38 6.70 1.40 -8.30
CA GLU A 38 6.20 2.72 -7.88
C GLU A 38 5.67 2.72 -6.45
N PHE A 39 4.82 1.73 -6.13
CA PHE A 39 4.27 1.62 -4.79
C PHE A 39 5.35 1.32 -3.74
N THR A 40 6.37 0.53 -4.10
CA THR A 40 7.53 0.29 -3.24
C THR A 40 8.27 1.59 -2.94
N GLU A 41 8.55 2.41 -3.95
CA GLU A 41 9.21 3.71 -3.74
C GLU A 41 8.37 4.68 -2.93
N GLN A 42 7.06 4.71 -3.16
CA GLN A 42 6.12 5.48 -2.35
C GLN A 42 6.19 5.07 -0.87
N VAL A 43 6.12 3.77 -0.57
CA VAL A 43 6.19 3.27 0.81
C VAL A 43 7.57 3.53 1.43
N ARG A 44 8.67 3.45 0.67
CA ARG A 44 10.01 3.83 1.13
C ARG A 44 10.08 5.31 1.50
N ALA A 45 9.50 6.19 0.70
CA ALA A 45 9.47 7.63 0.97
C ALA A 45 8.68 7.99 2.25
N LEU A 46 7.64 7.21 2.58
CA LEU A 46 6.89 7.35 3.84
C LEU A 46 7.68 6.89 5.08
N GLY A 47 8.84 6.23 4.88
CA GLY A 47 9.68 5.70 5.95
C GLY A 47 9.11 4.45 6.65
N PRO A 48 9.80 3.95 7.69
CA PRO A 48 9.37 2.78 8.44
C PRO A 48 8.00 2.99 9.10
N SER A 49 7.19 1.92 9.16
CA SER A 49 5.95 1.92 9.96
C SER A 49 6.29 1.97 11.44
N TYR A 50 5.49 2.69 12.24
CA TYR A 50 5.63 2.71 13.69
C TYR A 50 5.12 1.40 14.35
N LEU A 51 4.31 0.60 13.63
CA LEU A 51 3.78 -0.67 14.13
C LEU A 51 4.86 -1.71 14.42
N THR A 52 6.02 -1.64 13.75
CA THR A 52 7.14 -2.56 14.02
C THR A 52 7.76 -2.37 15.40
N LYS A 53 7.49 -1.27 16.11
CA LYS A 53 7.93 -1.05 17.49
C LYS A 53 6.98 -1.66 18.54
N ALA A 54 5.78 -2.06 18.13
CA ALA A 54 4.73 -2.54 19.02
C ALA A 54 4.54 -4.07 18.99
N ALA A 55 5.28 -4.78 18.13
CA ALA A 55 5.25 -6.23 17.95
C ALA A 55 6.43 -6.91 18.63
#